data_AF-A0A166J080-F1
#
_entry.id   AF-A0A166J080-F1
#
_cell.length_a   1.000
_cell.length_b   1.000
_cell.length_c   1.000
_cell.angle_alpha   90.00
_cell.angle_beta   90.00
_cell.angle_gamma   90.00
#
_symmetry.space_group_name_H-M   'P 1'
#
loop_
_entity.id
_entity.type
_entity.pdbx_description
1 polymer ?
#
loop_
_entity_poly.entity_id
_entity_poly.type
_entity_poly.pdbx_seq_one_letter_code
_entity_poly.pdbx_strand_id
1 'polypeptide(L)'
;MNGLASPAPSRFSDGSYGSPLPFGRSPSMSDFEVERVPRQSSTNQKRHVNRRSTAEYDTEQVLRASVSQLLASTTRPFTVSGRIPLDPAALVLFFRSKSGITHSLDFPIDVDYDTPPALDVLISACRPNAADYNDFPDRESLFYPTNLPLTATLELANHPVLDAIRSTLFPELPAGHYLTALRDKLEVIVEGGRMGPHMHARPKDGRAATICVTLPVRFKGGALVIRDADGLEEKYFGRGGKTGDMEWTAFLPDCDYEVETVQKGCRLTISYGVHLRTFGVAGPQADPLITPSDIFLDMLSPILNICRGRKIAFYSQADYGVNPSEVLAESLVPNLKGGDALLYHAMKIYKLAPELHWYAGGYIWPKDLPVAVSGEIAEDPLTPQAPPVRGAFQYDNPDEPADDLRTRVEQSGAVLLSEADITILSDWQGVGAVSKERVPFISQGELEKLVVNILLVVFVP
;
A
#
# COMPACT_ATOMS: atom_id res chain seq x y z
N MET A 1 -65.97 -54.58 -14.98
CA MET A 1 -66.92 -53.49 -15.25
C MET A 1 -66.13 -52.33 -15.83
N ASN A 2 -66.35 -52.08 -17.13
CA ASN A 2 -66.00 -50.93 -17.98
C ASN A 2 -64.59 -50.31 -17.80
N GLY A 3 -63.62 -50.37 -18.72
CA GLY A 3 -63.60 -50.72 -20.14
C GLY A 3 -62.97 -49.59 -20.97
N LEU A 4 -61.81 -49.87 -21.59
CA LEU A 4 -61.30 -49.35 -22.90
C LEU A 4 -60.91 -47.85 -22.96
N ALA A 5 -59.86 -47.36 -23.64
CA ALA A 5 -58.94 -47.90 -24.66
C ALA A 5 -57.66 -47.04 -24.77
N SER A 6 -56.57 -47.61 -25.30
CA SER A 6 -55.51 -46.89 -26.05
C SER A 6 -55.85 -46.88 -27.54
N PRO A 7 -55.36 -45.93 -28.37
CA PRO A 7 -54.16 -46.22 -29.19
C PRO A 7 -53.26 -45.00 -29.53
N ALA A 8 -52.05 -45.28 -30.02
CA ALA A 8 -51.08 -44.36 -30.67
C ALA A 8 -51.44 -44.10 -32.16
N PRO A 9 -50.57 -43.51 -33.02
CA PRO A 9 -49.84 -42.22 -33.02
C PRO A 9 -50.22 -41.32 -34.24
N SER A 10 -49.81 -40.05 -34.29
CA SER A 10 -49.82 -39.24 -35.53
C SER A 10 -48.67 -38.22 -35.63
N ARG A 11 -48.02 -38.20 -36.81
CA ARG A 11 -46.93 -37.31 -37.25
C ARG A 11 -47.45 -35.97 -37.82
N PHE A 12 -46.49 -35.05 -38.01
CA PHE A 12 -46.50 -33.72 -38.68
C PHE A 12 -47.02 -32.58 -37.77
N SER A 13 -46.37 -31.41 -37.62
CA SER A 13 -45.44 -30.68 -38.48
C SER A 13 -44.55 -29.70 -37.67
N ASP A 14 -43.37 -29.46 -38.24
CA ASP A 14 -42.53 -28.25 -38.28
C ASP A 14 -43.03 -26.94 -37.60
N GLY A 15 -42.08 -26.21 -37.00
CA GLY A 15 -42.34 -24.86 -36.49
C GLY A 15 -41.38 -24.40 -35.39
N SER A 16 -40.30 -23.74 -35.81
CA SER A 16 -39.44 -22.87 -34.98
C SER A 16 -40.22 -22.03 -33.96
N TYR A 17 -39.69 -21.87 -32.74
CA TYR A 17 -39.41 -20.59 -32.09
C TYR A 17 -38.93 -20.89 -30.66
N GLY A 18 -37.65 -20.61 -30.41
CA GLY A 18 -37.10 -20.59 -29.05
C GLY A 18 -37.82 -19.54 -28.22
N SER A 19 -38.35 -19.93 -27.07
CA SER A 19 -38.88 -19.00 -26.09
C SER A 19 -37.73 -18.23 -25.42
N PRO A 20 -37.72 -16.90 -25.43
CA PRO A 20 -36.74 -16.12 -24.70
C PRO A 20 -37.03 -16.18 -23.20
N LEU A 21 -35.99 -16.45 -22.40
CA LEU A 21 -36.01 -16.32 -20.94
C LEU A 21 -36.28 -14.86 -20.53
N PRO A 22 -36.79 -14.60 -19.31
CA PRO A 22 -37.28 -13.29 -18.88
C PRO A 22 -36.19 -12.28 -18.50
N PHE A 23 -34.94 -12.50 -18.93
CA PHE A 23 -33.84 -11.57 -18.72
C PHE A 23 -33.70 -10.70 -19.98
N GLY A 24 -34.39 -9.55 -19.99
CA GLY A 24 -34.08 -8.49 -20.94
C GLY A 24 -32.62 -8.03 -20.77
N ARG A 25 -32.00 -7.52 -21.83
CA ARG A 25 -30.70 -6.84 -21.71
C ARG A 25 -30.89 -5.61 -20.83
N SER A 26 -30.25 -5.56 -19.66
CA SER A 26 -30.09 -4.31 -18.91
C SER A 26 -29.36 -3.29 -19.79
N PRO A 27 -29.62 -1.98 -19.66
CA PRO A 27 -28.93 -0.97 -20.43
C PRO A 27 -27.48 -0.91 -19.96
N SER A 28 -26.58 -1.62 -20.64
CA SER A 28 -25.14 -1.37 -20.56
C SER A 28 -24.87 0.03 -21.10
N MET A 29 -23.98 0.80 -20.47
CA MET A 29 -23.48 2.04 -21.07
C MET A 29 -22.78 1.69 -22.39
N SER A 30 -23.47 1.99 -23.49
CA SER A 30 -23.09 1.61 -24.86
C SER A 30 -22.21 2.65 -25.56
N ASP A 31 -22.07 3.84 -24.95
CA ASP A 31 -21.29 4.95 -25.50
C ASP A 31 -20.10 5.30 -24.61
N PHE A 32 -19.05 5.84 -25.22
CA PHE A 32 -17.86 6.35 -24.54
C PHE A 32 -18.16 7.69 -23.86
N GLU A 33 -17.70 7.86 -22.62
CA GLU A 33 -17.75 9.13 -21.88
C GLU A 33 -16.39 9.82 -22.00
N VAL A 34 -16.36 11.04 -22.56
CA VAL A 34 -15.13 11.84 -22.81
C VAL A 34 -15.23 13.21 -22.12
N GLU A 35 -14.22 13.57 -21.31
CA GLU A 35 -14.17 14.82 -20.53
C GLU A 35 -13.05 15.77 -21.04
N ARG A 36 -13.35 17.06 -21.25
CA ARG A 36 -12.41 18.10 -21.76
C ARG A 36 -11.90 19.05 -20.67
N VAL A 37 -10.62 19.43 -20.70
CA VAL A 37 -9.96 20.30 -19.68
C VAL A 37 -9.39 21.59 -20.31
N PRO A 38 -9.55 22.79 -19.71
CA PRO A 38 -8.95 24.03 -20.22
C PRO A 38 -7.51 24.30 -19.74
N ARG A 39 -6.66 24.87 -20.61
CA ARG A 39 -5.23 25.18 -20.39
C ARG A 39 -4.97 26.58 -19.79
N GLN A 40 -3.97 26.70 -18.93
CA GLN A 40 -3.28 27.95 -18.55
C GLN A 40 -1.81 27.92 -19.01
N SER A 41 -1.29 29.06 -19.48
CA SER A 41 0.08 29.23 -20.01
C SER A 41 1.00 29.96 -19.03
N SER A 42 2.26 29.53 -18.94
CA SER A 42 3.32 30.15 -18.12
C SER A 42 4.39 30.82 -18.99
N THR A 43 4.80 32.03 -18.62
CA THR A 43 5.84 32.83 -19.29
C THR A 43 7.23 32.65 -18.65
N ASN A 44 8.24 32.48 -19.50
CA ASN A 44 9.66 32.35 -19.16
C ASN A 44 10.34 33.69 -18.80
N GLN A 45 11.23 33.69 -17.80
CA GLN A 45 12.22 34.76 -17.58
C GLN A 45 13.66 34.27 -17.76
N LYS A 46 14.50 35.13 -18.36
CA LYS A 46 15.89 34.92 -18.76
C LYS A 46 16.87 35.14 -17.60
N ARG A 47 17.94 34.33 -17.56
CA ARG A 47 19.09 34.44 -16.64
C ARG A 47 20.17 35.39 -17.17
N HIS A 48 20.75 36.19 -16.27
CA HIS A 48 22.02 36.90 -16.47
C HIS A 48 23.16 36.15 -15.77
N VAL A 49 24.33 36.09 -16.41
CA VAL A 49 25.57 35.46 -15.92
C VAL A 49 26.52 36.58 -15.47
N ASN A 50 27.04 36.49 -14.24
CA ASN A 50 28.15 37.32 -13.76
C ASN A 50 29.32 36.45 -13.29
N ARG A 51 30.53 36.92 -13.63
CA ARG A 51 31.84 36.32 -13.32
C ARG A 51 32.10 36.32 -11.81
N ARG A 52 32.42 35.15 -11.25
CA ARG A 52 32.76 34.95 -9.83
C ARG A 52 34.26 35.01 -9.55
N SER A 53 34.58 35.52 -8.38
CA SER A 53 35.93 35.69 -7.81
C SER A 53 36.39 34.44 -7.04
N THR A 54 37.70 34.28 -6.84
CA THR A 54 38.34 33.06 -6.27
C THR A 54 37.90 32.69 -4.85
N ALA A 55 37.39 33.62 -4.03
CA ALA A 55 36.79 33.31 -2.72
C ALA A 55 35.38 32.70 -2.83
N GLU A 56 34.66 33.02 -3.91
CA GLU A 56 33.36 32.38 -4.23
C GLU A 56 33.55 30.95 -4.75
N TYR A 57 34.70 30.62 -5.34
CA TYR A 57 35.00 29.24 -5.75
C TYR A 57 35.14 28.30 -4.55
N ASP A 58 35.74 28.77 -3.46
CA ASP A 58 35.93 27.96 -2.24
C ASP A 58 34.58 27.70 -1.55
N THR A 59 33.73 28.73 -1.47
CA THR A 59 32.35 28.59 -0.94
C THR A 59 31.45 27.76 -1.86
N GLU A 60 31.60 27.85 -3.18
CA GLU A 60 30.87 27.04 -4.14
C GLU A 60 31.30 25.57 -4.12
N GLN A 61 32.59 25.28 -3.88
CA GLN A 61 33.09 23.93 -3.70
C GLN A 61 32.57 23.31 -2.39
N VAL A 62 32.60 24.05 -1.29
CA VAL A 62 32.01 23.63 0.00
C VAL A 62 30.50 23.38 -0.18
N LEU A 63 29.78 24.27 -0.85
CA LEU A 63 28.35 24.10 -1.13
C LEU A 63 28.10 22.84 -1.97
N ARG A 64 28.87 22.60 -3.03
CA ARG A 64 28.74 21.38 -3.86
C ARG A 64 29.02 20.12 -3.06
N ALA A 65 30.04 20.12 -2.22
CA ALA A 65 30.35 19.00 -1.34
C ALA A 65 29.20 18.74 -0.35
N SER A 66 28.69 19.78 0.31
CA SER A 66 27.55 19.67 1.22
C SER A 66 26.26 19.19 0.53
N VAL A 67 25.98 19.70 -0.68
CA VAL A 67 24.83 19.24 -1.49
C VAL A 67 25.01 17.79 -1.92
N SER A 68 26.21 17.39 -2.34
CA SER A 68 26.49 16.00 -2.70
C SER A 68 26.31 15.07 -1.51
N GLN A 69 26.75 15.47 -0.31
CA GLN A 69 26.54 14.70 0.92
C GLN A 69 25.06 14.60 1.29
N LEU A 70 24.31 15.70 1.17
CA LEU A 70 22.87 15.71 1.42
C LEU A 70 22.10 14.82 0.42
N LEU A 71 22.42 14.91 -0.87
CA LEU A 71 21.78 14.06 -1.88
C LEU A 71 22.10 12.58 -1.65
N ALA A 72 23.36 12.27 -1.30
CA ALA A 72 23.75 10.91 -0.95
C ALA A 72 22.96 10.37 0.25
N SER A 73 22.78 11.16 1.32
CA SER A 73 22.01 10.72 2.49
C SER A 73 20.51 10.55 2.21
N THR A 74 19.94 11.35 1.29
CA THR A 74 18.51 11.23 0.92
C THR A 74 18.22 10.08 -0.04
N THR A 75 19.23 9.54 -0.73
CA THR A 75 19.02 8.50 -1.76
C THR A 75 18.63 7.15 -1.15
N ARG A 76 19.15 6.84 0.04
CA ARG A 76 18.85 5.58 0.75
C ARG A 76 18.92 5.79 2.27
N PRO A 77 17.84 6.26 2.90
CA PRO A 77 17.81 6.37 4.35
C PRO A 77 17.84 4.97 4.99
N PHE A 78 18.74 4.76 5.94
CA PHE A 78 18.82 3.52 6.72
C PHE A 78 18.15 3.64 8.10
N THR A 79 17.75 4.86 8.46
CA THR A 79 17.14 5.19 9.75
C THR A 79 16.11 6.30 9.59
N VAL A 80 15.12 6.30 10.46
CA VAL A 80 14.07 7.33 10.55
C VAL A 80 13.69 7.52 12.01
N SER A 81 13.43 8.75 12.43
CA SER A 81 13.02 9.04 13.80
C SER A 81 11.83 9.98 13.81
N GLY A 82 11.04 9.91 14.87
CA GLY A 82 9.88 10.76 15.04
C GLY A 82 9.43 10.81 16.48
N ARG A 83 8.21 11.32 16.65
CA ARG A 83 7.56 11.42 17.95
C ARG A 83 6.14 10.87 17.92
N ILE A 84 5.71 10.32 19.05
CA ILE A 84 4.36 9.84 19.28
C ILE A 84 3.64 10.93 20.10
N PRO A 85 2.60 11.57 19.53
CA PRO A 85 1.79 12.56 20.25
C PRO A 85 0.90 11.83 21.27
N LEU A 86 1.46 11.59 22.44
CA LEU A 86 0.79 10.96 23.58
C LEU A 86 1.14 11.75 24.83
N ASP A 87 0.15 12.01 25.68
CA ASP A 87 0.41 12.51 27.03
C ASP A 87 1.17 11.44 27.82
N PRO A 88 2.42 11.69 28.28
CA PRO A 88 3.17 10.74 29.09
C PRO A 88 2.41 10.26 30.33
N ALA A 89 1.47 11.05 30.87
CA ALA A 89 0.62 10.67 32.01
C ALA A 89 -0.39 9.54 31.69
N ALA A 90 -0.69 9.30 30.41
CA ALA A 90 -1.53 8.18 29.99
C ALA A 90 -0.74 6.87 29.78
N LEU A 91 0.59 6.94 29.88
CA LEU A 91 1.45 5.78 29.72
C LEU A 91 1.64 5.07 31.06
N VAL A 92 1.38 3.76 31.06
CA VAL A 92 1.64 2.86 32.19
C VAL A 92 2.34 1.61 31.67
N LEU A 93 3.43 1.22 32.32
CA LEU A 93 4.11 -0.06 32.08
C LEU A 93 3.72 -1.06 33.18
N PHE A 94 3.17 -2.19 32.77
CA PHE A 94 2.84 -3.32 33.64
C PHE A 94 3.87 -4.43 33.46
N PHE A 95 4.47 -4.87 34.56
CA PHE A 95 5.46 -5.93 34.53
C PHE A 95 5.33 -6.85 35.73
N ARG A 96 5.76 -8.11 35.57
CA ARG A 96 5.75 -9.10 36.65
C ARG A 96 7.16 -9.28 37.22
N SER A 97 7.31 -9.21 38.52
CA SER A 97 8.59 -9.52 39.17
C SER A 97 8.82 -11.04 39.24
N LYS A 98 10.05 -11.47 39.56
CA LYS A 98 10.42 -12.89 39.70
C LYS A 98 9.64 -13.60 40.83
N SER A 99 9.13 -12.85 41.82
CA SER A 99 8.26 -13.37 42.88
C SER A 99 6.82 -13.62 42.42
N GLY A 100 6.49 -13.25 41.19
CA GLY A 100 5.15 -13.43 40.62
C GLY A 100 4.18 -12.29 40.93
N ILE A 101 4.63 -11.21 41.56
CA ILE A 101 3.83 -9.99 41.83
C ILE A 101 3.83 -9.11 40.59
N THR A 102 2.66 -8.55 40.25
CA THR A 102 2.52 -7.57 39.16
C THR A 102 2.69 -6.17 39.72
N HIS A 103 3.51 -5.37 39.04
CA HIS A 103 3.75 -3.97 39.34
C HIS A 103 3.31 -3.12 38.15
N SER A 104 2.91 -1.87 38.44
CA SER A 104 2.71 -0.83 37.45
C SER A 104 3.75 0.26 37.65
N LEU A 105 4.12 0.91 36.56
CA LEU A 105 5.03 2.03 36.54
C LEU A 105 4.39 3.13 35.69
N ASP A 106 3.99 4.20 36.36
CA ASP A 106 3.36 5.37 35.75
C ASP A 106 4.43 6.34 35.24
N PHE A 107 4.10 7.05 34.17
CA PHE A 107 4.98 8.00 33.51
C PHE A 107 4.38 9.41 33.54
N PRO A 108 5.17 10.47 33.30
CA PRO A 108 6.63 10.47 33.18
C PRO A 108 7.31 10.28 34.55
N ILE A 109 8.55 9.80 34.55
CA ILE A 109 9.34 9.63 35.78
C ILE A 109 10.48 10.63 35.80
N ASP A 110 10.49 11.50 36.81
CA ASP A 110 11.61 12.38 37.10
C ASP A 110 12.43 11.83 38.26
N VAL A 111 13.42 10.99 37.94
CA VAL A 111 14.33 10.37 38.93
C VAL A 111 15.16 11.38 39.74
N ASP A 112 15.23 12.66 39.32
CA ASP A 112 15.89 13.71 40.11
C ASP A 112 15.00 14.20 41.27
N TYR A 113 13.68 13.98 41.18
CA TYR A 113 12.69 14.43 42.17
C TYR A 113 12.08 13.27 42.94
N ASP A 114 11.59 12.25 42.23
CA ASP A 114 10.97 11.06 42.81
C ASP A 114 11.34 9.82 42.01
N THR A 115 11.76 8.78 42.70
CA THR A 115 12.07 7.47 42.11
C THR A 115 11.05 6.48 42.64
N PRO A 116 10.02 6.11 41.84
CA PRO A 116 9.01 5.16 42.27
C PRO A 116 9.67 3.83 42.65
N PRO A 117 9.32 3.19 43.79
CA PRO A 117 9.89 1.90 44.17
C PRO A 117 9.70 0.81 43.12
N ALA A 118 8.65 0.93 42.30
CA ALA A 118 8.41 0.03 41.16
C ALA A 118 9.55 0.09 40.11
N LEU A 119 10.24 1.23 39.95
CA LEU A 119 11.39 1.33 39.05
C LEU A 119 12.56 0.48 39.55
N ASP A 120 12.84 0.48 40.85
CA ASP A 120 13.89 -0.36 41.45
C ASP A 120 13.54 -1.86 41.34
N VAL A 121 12.26 -2.20 41.51
CA VAL A 121 11.77 -3.57 41.31
C VAL A 121 11.92 -3.99 39.84
N LEU A 122 11.68 -3.08 38.88
CA LEU A 122 11.90 -3.33 37.46
C LEU A 122 13.39 -3.57 37.16
N ILE A 123 14.27 -2.68 37.64
CA ILE A 123 15.72 -2.78 37.45
C ILE A 123 16.25 -4.11 38.03
N SER A 124 15.85 -4.47 39.25
CA SER A 124 16.27 -5.72 39.90
C SER A 124 15.69 -7.00 39.24
N ALA A 125 14.57 -6.88 38.52
CA ALA A 125 14.03 -7.98 37.72
C ALA A 125 14.84 -8.22 36.43
N CYS A 126 15.55 -7.21 35.92
CA CYS A 126 16.33 -7.29 34.69
C CYS A 126 17.59 -8.17 34.82
N ARG A 127 18.20 -8.48 33.68
CA ARG A 127 19.45 -9.22 33.53
C ARG A 127 20.45 -8.40 32.72
N PRO A 128 21.76 -8.48 32.98
CA PRO A 128 22.75 -7.81 32.15
C PRO A 128 22.78 -8.44 30.74
N ASN A 129 22.97 -7.60 29.72
CA ASN A 129 23.33 -8.04 28.37
C ASN A 129 24.78 -8.52 28.41
N ALA A 130 25.03 -9.84 28.38
CA ALA A 130 26.39 -10.36 28.35
C ALA A 130 27.11 -9.87 27.08
N ALA A 131 28.09 -8.97 27.24
CA ALA A 131 28.99 -8.62 26.15
C ALA A 131 30.10 -9.68 26.04
N ASP A 132 30.31 -10.22 24.84
CA ASP A 132 31.47 -11.03 24.55
C ASP A 132 32.74 -10.15 24.62
N TYR A 133 33.62 -10.51 25.55
CA TYR A 133 35.03 -10.13 25.70
C TYR A 133 35.41 -8.64 25.94
N ASN A 134 36.11 -8.48 27.06
CA ASN A 134 37.01 -7.37 27.49
C ASN A 134 36.43 -6.23 28.33
N ASP A 135 36.81 -6.30 29.62
CA ASP A 135 37.12 -5.22 30.57
C ASP A 135 36.10 -4.09 30.69
N PHE A 136 35.03 -4.33 31.46
CA PHE A 136 34.60 -3.57 32.65
C PHE A 136 33.20 -4.06 33.05
N PRO A 137 33.07 -5.07 33.93
CA PRO A 137 31.82 -5.81 34.17
C PRO A 137 30.69 -5.03 34.87
N ASP A 138 30.92 -3.79 35.31
CA ASP A 138 30.03 -3.16 36.29
C ASP A 138 28.92 -2.27 35.71
N ARG A 139 28.89 -2.02 34.39
CA ARG A 139 28.03 -0.95 33.81
C ARG A 139 27.46 -1.28 32.42
N GLU A 140 26.98 -2.49 32.24
CA GLU A 140 26.31 -2.94 31.02
C GLU A 140 24.81 -2.60 31.01
N SER A 141 24.23 -2.47 29.82
CA SER A 141 22.78 -2.38 29.62
C SER A 141 22.07 -3.61 30.19
N LEU A 142 20.92 -3.40 30.80
CA LEU A 142 20.06 -4.46 31.33
C LEU A 142 18.89 -4.71 30.37
N PHE A 143 18.40 -5.94 30.32
CA PHE A 143 17.17 -6.29 29.63
C PHE A 143 16.18 -7.00 30.55
N TYR A 144 14.90 -6.73 30.35
CA TYR A 144 13.84 -7.42 31.07
C TYR A 144 13.66 -8.85 30.51
N PRO A 145 13.58 -9.90 31.36
CA PRO A 145 13.52 -11.28 30.88
C PRO A 145 12.28 -11.54 30.02
N THR A 146 12.50 -12.10 28.82
CA THR A 146 11.43 -12.39 27.85
C THR A 146 10.42 -13.44 28.33
N ASN A 147 10.79 -14.25 29.33
CA ASN A 147 9.91 -15.26 29.93
C ASN A 147 8.97 -14.67 31.00
N LEU A 148 9.08 -13.38 31.33
CA LEU A 148 8.19 -12.72 32.29
C LEU A 148 7.16 -11.84 31.56
N PRO A 149 5.90 -11.79 32.04
CA PRO A 149 4.87 -10.92 31.47
C PRO A 149 5.25 -9.44 31.57
N LEU A 150 5.20 -8.77 30.41
CA LEU A 150 5.40 -7.34 30.25
C LEU A 150 4.33 -6.81 29.29
N THR A 151 3.75 -5.65 29.59
CA THR A 151 2.93 -4.89 28.66
C THR A 151 2.95 -3.41 29.00
N ALA A 152 2.65 -2.55 28.04
CA ALA A 152 2.46 -1.12 28.27
C ALA A 152 1.10 -0.70 27.69
N THR A 153 0.55 0.42 28.15
CA THR A 153 -0.60 1.05 27.48
C THR A 153 -0.23 1.64 26.10
N LEU A 154 1.06 1.70 25.76
CA LEU A 154 1.54 2.04 24.43
C LEU A 154 1.24 0.92 23.43
N GLU A 155 0.40 1.23 22.45
CA GLU A 155 0.12 0.37 21.30
C GLU A 155 0.57 1.06 20.01
N LEU A 156 1.64 0.55 19.39
CA LEU A 156 2.21 1.14 18.16
C LEU A 156 1.20 1.19 17.01
N ALA A 157 0.23 0.27 16.97
CA ALA A 157 -0.80 0.22 15.93
C ALA A 157 -1.77 1.41 15.98
N ASN A 158 -1.88 2.09 17.12
CA ASN A 158 -2.73 3.28 17.27
C ASN A 158 -2.06 4.57 16.77
N HIS A 159 -0.84 4.46 16.21
CA HIS A 159 -0.05 5.59 15.73
C HIS A 159 0.50 5.30 14.33
N PRO A 160 0.64 6.32 13.45
CA PRO A 160 1.12 6.15 12.08
C PRO A 160 2.65 5.93 12.00
N VAL A 161 3.25 5.28 13.00
CA VAL A 161 4.69 4.99 13.07
C VAL A 161 5.09 4.02 11.96
N LEU A 162 4.29 2.97 11.75
CA LEU A 162 4.55 1.98 10.69
C LEU A 162 4.37 2.58 9.29
N ASP A 163 3.45 3.54 9.11
CA ASP A 163 3.29 4.26 7.84
C ASP A 163 4.49 5.16 7.55
N ALA A 164 4.99 5.87 8.57
CA ALA A 164 6.22 6.65 8.45
C ALA A 164 7.40 5.76 8.05
N ILE A 165 7.59 4.63 8.73
CA ILE A 165 8.65 3.65 8.41
C ILE A 165 8.48 3.10 7.00
N ARG A 166 7.26 2.73 6.59
CA ARG A 166 6.97 2.26 5.23
C ARG A 166 7.40 3.30 4.20
N SER A 167 6.95 4.55 4.37
CA SER A 167 7.22 5.62 3.40
C SER A 167 8.70 5.99 3.28
N THR A 168 9.46 5.91 4.38
CA THR A 168 10.86 6.31 4.41
C THR A 168 11.82 5.16 4.09
N LEU A 169 11.67 4.01 4.75
CA LEU A 169 12.62 2.89 4.64
C LEU A 169 12.22 1.87 3.57
N PHE A 170 10.94 1.84 3.16
CA PHE A 170 10.41 0.87 2.18
C PHE A 170 9.53 1.54 1.10
N PRO A 171 10.01 2.60 0.42
CA PRO A 171 9.21 3.34 -0.56
C PRO A 171 8.75 2.48 -1.74
N GLU A 172 9.52 1.44 -2.09
CA GLU A 172 9.23 0.52 -3.19
C GLU A 172 8.39 -0.69 -2.77
N LEU A 173 7.87 -0.71 -1.53
CA LEU A 173 7.12 -1.85 -1.02
C LEU A 173 5.81 -2.03 -1.81
N PRO A 174 5.61 -3.18 -2.49
CA PRO A 174 4.44 -3.38 -3.34
C PRO A 174 3.11 -3.29 -2.57
N ALA A 175 2.03 -3.03 -3.30
CA ALA A 175 0.68 -3.16 -2.76
C ALA A 175 0.44 -4.57 -2.19
N GLY A 176 -0.44 -4.67 -1.18
CA GLY A 176 -0.71 -5.92 -0.47
C GLY A 176 0.37 -6.37 0.52
N HIS A 177 1.49 -5.64 0.63
CA HIS A 177 2.48 -5.84 1.68
C HIS A 177 2.31 -4.80 2.78
N TYR A 178 2.45 -5.27 4.03
CA TYR A 178 2.17 -4.49 5.23
C TYR A 178 3.28 -4.72 6.25
N LEU A 179 3.56 -3.68 7.02
CA LEU A 179 4.48 -3.75 8.15
C LEU A 179 3.68 -4.09 9.41
N THR A 180 4.22 -4.98 10.23
CA THR A 180 3.70 -5.31 11.56
C THR A 180 4.82 -5.17 12.58
N ALA A 181 4.52 -4.63 13.77
CA ALA A 181 5.49 -4.51 14.85
C ALA A 181 5.21 -5.57 15.92
N LEU A 182 6.23 -6.32 16.30
CA LEU A 182 6.19 -7.25 17.43
C LEU A 182 7.17 -6.76 18.50
N ARG A 183 6.70 -6.61 19.73
CA ARG A 183 7.58 -6.23 20.84
C ARG A 183 8.67 -7.27 21.02
N ASP A 184 9.90 -6.79 21.10
CA ASP A 184 11.11 -7.60 21.14
C ASP A 184 11.66 -7.66 22.57
N LYS A 185 12.17 -6.54 23.10
CA LYS A 185 12.69 -6.46 24.47
C LYS A 185 12.41 -5.10 25.12
N LEU A 186 12.51 -5.07 26.45
CA LEU A 186 12.61 -3.84 27.23
C LEU A 186 14.03 -3.75 27.77
N GLU A 187 14.68 -2.63 27.50
CA GLU A 187 16.06 -2.34 27.88
C GLU A 187 16.11 -1.19 28.89
N VAL A 188 16.94 -1.37 29.91
CA VAL A 188 17.15 -0.42 31.00
C VAL A 188 18.64 -0.10 31.07
N ILE A 189 18.98 1.17 30.96
CA ILE A 189 20.37 1.65 31.13
C ILE A 189 20.36 2.69 32.24
N VAL A 190 20.94 2.30 33.37
CA VAL A 190 21.09 3.15 34.56
C VAL A 190 22.31 4.06 34.43
N GLU A 191 22.45 5.00 35.37
CA GLU A 191 23.59 5.92 35.42
C GLU A 191 24.95 5.20 35.40
N GLY A 192 25.84 5.70 34.53
CA GLY A 192 27.13 5.09 34.21
C GLY A 192 27.05 3.93 33.22
N GLY A 193 25.86 3.37 32.99
CA GLY A 193 25.63 2.26 32.06
C GLY A 193 25.76 2.67 30.60
N ARG A 194 26.10 1.71 29.74
CA ARG A 194 26.09 1.84 28.28
C ARG A 194 25.70 0.53 27.62
N MET A 195 25.35 0.59 26.33
CA MET A 195 25.23 -0.59 25.48
C MET A 195 26.32 -0.50 24.42
N GLY A 196 27.24 -1.45 24.42
CA GLY A 196 28.25 -1.55 23.38
C GLY A 196 27.62 -1.77 22.00
N PRO A 197 28.40 -1.59 20.92
CA PRO A 197 27.91 -1.87 19.58
C PRO A 197 27.42 -3.31 19.52
N HIS A 198 26.15 -3.46 19.15
CA HIS A 198 25.55 -4.76 18.90
C HIS A 198 26.04 -5.30 17.55
N MET A 199 27.36 -5.45 17.42
CA MET A 199 28.02 -5.89 16.20
C MET A 199 27.57 -7.30 15.85
N HIS A 200 27.11 -7.47 14.61
CA HIS A 200 26.96 -8.77 13.95
C HIS A 200 25.83 -9.68 14.42
N ALA A 201 24.91 -9.21 15.27
CA ALA A 201 23.69 -9.96 15.56
C ALA A 201 22.58 -9.49 14.62
N ARG A 202 22.68 -9.82 13.31
CA ARG A 202 21.46 -9.82 12.46
C ARG A 202 20.44 -10.69 13.18
N PRO A 203 19.32 -10.13 13.65
CA PRO A 203 18.32 -10.96 14.32
C PRO A 203 17.88 -12.04 13.34
N LYS A 204 18.08 -13.32 13.70
CA LYS A 204 17.69 -14.47 12.84
C LYS A 204 16.17 -14.68 12.82
N ASP A 205 15.40 -13.68 13.22
CA ASP A 205 13.94 -13.71 13.34
C ASP A 205 13.22 -13.23 12.07
N GLY A 206 13.97 -12.76 11.06
CA GLY A 206 13.41 -12.31 9.79
C GLY A 206 12.78 -10.92 9.86
N ARG A 207 13.11 -10.11 10.88
CA ARG A 207 12.65 -8.70 10.92
C ARG A 207 13.25 -7.89 9.77
N ALA A 208 12.43 -7.04 9.18
CA ALA A 208 12.77 -6.11 8.12
C ALA A 208 13.31 -4.77 8.64
N ALA A 209 13.06 -4.43 9.90
CA ALA A 209 13.59 -3.25 10.59
C ALA A 209 13.45 -3.43 12.12
N THR A 210 14.10 -2.58 12.91
CA THR A 210 13.91 -2.46 14.36
C THR A 210 13.39 -1.09 14.71
N ILE A 211 12.44 -0.99 15.64
CA ILE A 211 11.96 0.27 16.23
C ILE A 211 12.39 0.31 17.69
N CYS A 212 12.98 1.41 18.14
CA CYS A 212 13.27 1.71 19.52
C CYS A 212 12.39 2.87 19.99
N VAL A 213 11.53 2.63 20.98
CA VAL A 213 10.72 3.67 21.63
C VAL A 213 11.31 3.99 22.99
N THR A 214 11.71 5.23 23.21
CA THR A 214 12.26 5.69 24.49
C THR A 214 11.11 6.12 25.41
N LEU A 215 10.98 5.43 26.55
CA LEU A 215 9.96 5.74 27.55
C LEU A 215 10.35 7.01 28.32
N PRO A 216 9.37 7.80 28.80
CA PRO A 216 9.58 9.13 29.38
C PRO A 216 10.10 9.06 30.83
N VAL A 217 11.30 8.51 31.00
CA VAL A 217 12.10 8.56 32.23
C VAL A 217 13.20 9.60 32.05
N ARG A 218 13.49 10.39 33.08
CA ARG A 218 14.54 11.41 33.02
C ARG A 218 15.93 10.79 32.95
N PHE A 219 16.71 11.20 31.93
CA PHE A 219 18.12 10.85 31.79
C PHE A 219 18.91 11.93 31.03
N LYS A 220 20.24 11.87 31.14
CA LYS A 220 21.21 12.67 30.38
C LYS A 220 22.29 11.75 29.79
N GLY A 221 22.80 12.07 28.60
CA GLY A 221 23.69 11.17 27.85
C GLY A 221 22.86 10.10 27.13
N GLY A 222 23.39 8.88 26.97
CA GLY A 222 22.58 7.77 26.45
C GLY A 222 22.12 7.95 25.00
N ALA A 223 22.89 8.63 24.16
CA ALA A 223 22.53 8.82 22.76
C ALA A 223 22.52 7.46 22.03
N LEU A 224 21.49 7.23 21.23
CA LEU A 224 21.42 6.07 20.34
C LEU A 224 22.22 6.40 19.08
N VAL A 225 23.24 5.60 18.81
CA VAL A 225 24.11 5.73 17.64
C VAL A 225 23.83 4.54 16.73
N ILE A 226 23.50 4.82 15.47
CA ILE A 226 23.18 3.80 14.47
C ILE A 226 24.16 3.95 13.32
N ARG A 227 24.78 2.85 12.91
CA ARG A 227 25.75 2.78 11.82
C ARG A 227 25.26 1.83 10.74
N ASP A 228 25.19 2.31 9.51
CA ASP A 228 24.87 1.47 8.35
C ASP A 228 26.08 0.61 7.93
N ALA A 229 25.86 -0.37 7.05
CA ALA A 229 26.89 -1.23 6.48
C ALA A 229 28.01 -0.46 5.76
N ASP A 230 27.70 0.73 5.22
CA ASP A 230 28.66 1.63 4.57
C ASP A 230 29.43 2.52 5.57
N GLY A 231 29.18 2.38 6.87
CA GLY A 231 29.84 3.13 7.94
C GLY A 231 29.28 4.54 8.17
N LEU A 232 28.16 4.89 7.53
CA LEU A 232 27.43 6.13 7.82
C LEU A 232 26.82 6.06 9.22
N GLU A 233 27.04 7.11 10.01
CA GLU A 233 26.61 7.18 11.41
C GLU A 233 25.54 8.26 11.59
N GLU A 234 24.44 7.89 12.24
CA GLU A 234 23.37 8.79 12.67
C GLU A 234 23.20 8.70 14.19
N LYS A 235 23.06 9.86 14.85
CA LYS A 235 23.07 9.97 16.30
C LYS A 235 21.81 10.68 16.83
N TYR A 236 21.08 9.97 17.68
CA TYR A 236 19.82 10.42 18.25
C TYR A 236 19.95 10.69 19.75
N PHE A 237 19.84 11.96 20.13
CA PHE A 237 19.86 12.40 21.51
C PHE A 237 18.45 12.33 22.10
N GLY A 238 18.22 11.35 22.97
CA GLY A 238 16.94 11.23 23.66
C GLY A 238 16.65 12.40 24.60
N ARG A 239 15.38 12.79 24.73
CA ARG A 239 14.96 13.95 25.54
C ARG A 239 14.73 13.69 27.02
N GLY A 240 14.80 12.43 27.45
CA GLY A 240 14.80 12.04 28.86
C GLY A 240 13.66 12.66 29.67
N GLY A 241 12.41 12.25 29.41
CA GLY A 241 11.26 12.58 30.27
C GLY A 241 10.79 14.04 30.24
N LYS A 242 11.31 14.89 29.34
CA LYS A 242 10.74 16.23 29.10
C LYS A 242 9.31 16.12 28.56
N THR A 243 8.42 16.98 29.06
CA THR A 243 7.02 17.06 28.61
C THR A 243 6.94 17.36 27.11
N GLY A 244 6.14 16.58 26.40
CA GLY A 244 5.90 16.75 24.97
C GLY A 244 6.55 15.65 24.13
N ASP A 245 5.70 14.70 23.76
CA ASP A 245 5.85 13.58 22.83
C ASP A 245 6.97 12.55 23.10
N MET A 246 6.60 11.26 23.08
CA MET A 246 7.54 10.14 23.21
C MET A 246 8.37 9.97 21.94
N GLU A 247 9.66 9.69 22.07
CA GLU A 247 10.56 9.58 20.92
C GLU A 247 10.68 8.13 20.45
N TRP A 248 10.69 7.95 19.14
CA TRP A 248 10.96 6.68 18.51
C TRP A 248 11.98 6.84 17.38
N THR A 249 12.79 5.81 17.19
CA THR A 249 13.75 5.68 16.08
C THR A 249 13.60 4.29 15.48
N ALA A 250 13.61 4.18 14.17
CA ALA A 250 13.62 2.91 13.46
C ALA A 250 14.77 2.84 12.47
N PHE A 251 15.32 1.65 12.27
CA PHE A 251 16.48 1.43 11.41
C PHE A 251 16.46 0.03 10.77
N LEU A 252 17.18 -0.09 9.65
CA LEU A 252 17.30 -1.31 8.87
C LEU A 252 18.05 -2.42 9.65
N PRO A 253 17.86 -3.70 9.30
CA PRO A 253 18.34 -4.84 10.09
C PRO A 253 19.84 -5.13 9.89
N ASP A 254 20.46 -4.50 8.90
CA ASP A 254 21.90 -4.51 8.64
C ASP A 254 22.65 -3.38 9.36
N CYS A 255 21.95 -2.47 10.05
CA CYS A 255 22.60 -1.45 10.86
C CYS A 255 23.08 -2.01 12.20
N ASP A 256 24.30 -1.63 12.60
CA ASP A 256 24.76 -1.77 13.97
C ASP A 256 24.21 -0.61 14.80
N TYR A 257 23.91 -0.86 16.08
CA TYR A 257 23.49 0.20 16.99
C TYR A 257 24.12 0.05 18.37
N GLU A 258 24.39 1.18 19.01
CA GLU A 258 24.93 1.29 20.36
C GLU A 258 24.21 2.40 21.12
N VAL A 259 24.29 2.35 22.45
CA VAL A 259 23.81 3.44 23.30
C VAL A 259 24.98 3.93 24.13
N GLU A 260 25.34 5.20 23.94
CA GLU A 260 26.40 5.85 24.70
C GLU A 260 26.12 5.82 26.21
N THR A 261 27.14 6.16 27.00
CA THR A 261 26.99 6.18 28.45
C THR A 261 25.87 7.12 28.90
N VAL A 262 24.95 6.60 29.71
CA VAL A 262 23.98 7.40 30.46
C VAL A 262 24.74 8.11 31.57
N GLN A 263 24.86 9.43 31.47
CA GLN A 263 25.61 10.26 32.41
C GLN A 263 24.84 10.52 33.71
N LYS A 264 23.50 10.54 33.64
CA LYS A 264 22.62 10.77 34.79
C LYS A 264 21.27 10.11 34.54
N GLY A 265 20.66 9.57 35.59
CA GLY A 265 19.29 9.06 35.57
C GLY A 265 19.17 7.68 34.92
N CYS A 266 18.01 7.39 34.30
CA CYS A 266 17.70 6.06 33.78
C CYS A 266 17.06 6.14 32.39
N ARG A 267 17.69 5.51 31.39
CA ARG A 267 17.14 5.39 30.03
C ARG A 267 16.39 4.07 29.91
N LEU A 268 15.11 4.15 29.57
CA LEU A 268 14.22 3.00 29.41
C LEU A 268 13.72 2.95 27.96
N THR A 269 13.87 1.80 27.29
CA THR A 269 13.53 1.65 25.88
C THR A 269 12.81 0.34 25.60
N ILE A 270 11.71 0.39 24.85
CA ILE A 270 11.07 -0.79 24.29
C ILE A 270 11.51 -0.92 22.84
N SER A 271 12.07 -2.07 22.46
CA SER A 271 12.32 -2.40 21.06
C SER A 271 11.18 -3.22 20.45
N TYR A 272 10.96 -3.04 19.15
CA TYR A 272 10.02 -3.81 18.35
C TYR A 272 10.72 -4.30 17.07
N GLY A 273 10.53 -5.56 16.72
CA GLY A 273 10.89 -6.10 15.42
C GLY A 273 9.78 -5.83 14.42
N VAL A 274 10.11 -5.17 13.31
CA VAL A 274 9.19 -4.91 12.20
C VAL A 274 9.23 -6.08 11.23
N HIS A 275 8.09 -6.67 10.91
CA HIS A 275 7.99 -7.80 9.99
C HIS A 275 7.12 -7.45 8.80
N LEU A 276 7.59 -7.84 7.62
CA LEU A 276 6.82 -7.81 6.38
C LEU A 276 5.80 -8.94 6.41
N ARG A 277 4.53 -8.58 6.21
CA ARG A 277 3.42 -9.51 6.10
C ARG A 277 2.66 -9.21 4.81
N THR A 278 2.16 -10.26 4.19
CA THR A 278 1.27 -10.18 3.04
C THR A 278 0.01 -10.90 3.45
N PHE A 279 -1.14 -10.24 3.31
CA PHE A 279 -2.45 -10.85 3.51
C PHE A 279 -3.34 -10.53 2.31
N GLY A 280 -4.39 -11.32 2.09
CA GLY A 280 -5.22 -11.18 0.91
C GLY A 280 -4.66 -11.94 -0.30
N VAL A 281 -5.03 -11.50 -1.50
CA VAL A 281 -4.85 -12.30 -2.73
C VAL A 281 -3.46 -12.22 -3.35
N ALA A 282 -2.60 -11.34 -2.83
CA ALA A 282 -1.30 -11.01 -3.41
C ALA A 282 -0.16 -11.98 -3.03
N GLY A 283 -0.43 -13.01 -2.22
CA GLY A 283 0.57 -13.97 -1.74
C GLY A 283 0.44 -15.36 -2.38
N PRO A 284 1.51 -16.19 -2.33
CA PRO A 284 1.47 -17.58 -2.80
C PRO A 284 0.46 -18.45 -2.03
N GLN A 285 0.05 -18.01 -0.83
CA GLN A 285 -1.13 -18.50 -0.13
C GLN A 285 -2.07 -17.32 0.12
N ALA A 286 -3.15 -17.25 -0.66
CA ALA A 286 -4.16 -16.22 -0.48
C ALA A 286 -5.00 -16.53 0.77
N ASP A 287 -4.65 -15.89 1.89
CA ASP A 287 -5.44 -15.94 3.13
C ASP A 287 -5.97 -14.53 3.41
N PRO A 288 -7.20 -14.22 2.97
CA PRO A 288 -7.79 -12.91 3.20
C PRO A 288 -8.24 -12.77 4.66
N LEU A 289 -7.97 -11.59 5.24
CA LEU A 289 -8.52 -11.22 6.55
C LEU A 289 -10.05 -10.99 6.51
N ILE A 290 -10.65 -11.01 5.32
CA ILE A 290 -12.08 -10.78 5.09
C ILE A 290 -12.74 -12.13 4.82
N THR A 291 -13.78 -12.44 5.60
CA THR A 291 -14.69 -13.55 5.32
C THR A 291 -16.09 -12.98 5.06
N PRO A 292 -16.67 -13.16 3.86
CA PRO A 292 -18.06 -12.83 3.59
C PRO A 292 -19.01 -13.55 4.55
N SER A 293 -20.10 -12.90 4.94
CA SER A 293 -21.12 -13.50 5.81
C SER A 293 -21.96 -14.53 5.06
N ASP A 294 -22.54 -15.48 5.81
CA ASP A 294 -23.45 -16.49 5.24
C ASP A 294 -24.61 -15.85 4.47
N ILE A 295 -25.20 -14.78 5.01
CA ILE A 295 -26.29 -14.03 4.35
C ILE A 295 -25.82 -13.46 3.00
N PHE A 296 -24.60 -12.95 2.91
CA PHE A 296 -24.05 -12.46 1.65
C PHE A 296 -23.85 -13.60 0.64
N LEU A 297 -23.33 -14.74 1.11
CA LEU A 297 -23.16 -15.93 0.27
C LEU A 297 -24.51 -16.50 -0.19
N ASP A 298 -25.54 -16.47 0.65
CA ASP A 298 -26.91 -16.89 0.33
C ASP A 298 -27.57 -15.98 -0.72
N MET A 299 -27.26 -14.67 -0.72
CA MET A 299 -27.71 -13.76 -1.78
C MET A 299 -27.00 -14.05 -3.12
N LEU A 300 -25.72 -14.43 -3.07
CA LEU A 300 -24.94 -14.73 -4.27
C LEU A 300 -25.26 -16.10 -4.89
N SER A 301 -25.57 -17.09 -4.06
CA SER A 301 -25.84 -18.48 -4.46
C SER A 301 -26.88 -18.64 -5.59
N PRO A 302 -28.08 -18.04 -5.49
CA PRO A 302 -29.09 -18.11 -6.56
C PRO A 302 -28.60 -17.55 -7.89
N ILE A 303 -27.84 -16.45 -7.85
CA ILE A 303 -27.29 -15.80 -9.05
C ILE A 303 -26.31 -16.76 -9.74
N LEU A 304 -25.37 -17.33 -9.00
CA LEU A 304 -24.41 -18.31 -9.54
C LEU A 304 -25.13 -19.53 -10.12
N ASN A 305 -26.17 -20.03 -9.45
CA ASN A 305 -26.93 -21.18 -9.95
C ASN A 305 -27.67 -20.90 -11.28
N ILE A 306 -28.23 -19.71 -11.45
CA ILE A 306 -28.91 -19.30 -12.70
C ILE A 306 -27.89 -19.08 -13.83
N CYS A 307 -26.70 -18.58 -13.48
CA CYS A 307 -25.64 -18.23 -14.42
C CYS A 307 -24.66 -19.37 -14.75
N ARG A 308 -24.95 -20.63 -14.36
CA ARG A 308 -24.10 -21.78 -14.69
C ARG A 308 -23.84 -21.90 -16.19
N GLY A 309 -22.60 -22.24 -16.53
CA GLY A 309 -22.09 -22.31 -17.90
C GLY A 309 -21.86 -20.96 -18.57
N ARG A 310 -21.87 -19.84 -17.83
CA ARG A 310 -21.73 -18.48 -18.39
C ARG A 310 -20.59 -17.71 -17.74
N LYS A 311 -20.04 -16.75 -18.48
CA LYS A 311 -19.21 -15.68 -17.91
C LYS A 311 -20.10 -14.52 -17.50
N ILE A 312 -20.02 -14.16 -16.22
CA ILE A 312 -20.73 -13.00 -15.68
C ILE A 312 -19.73 -11.95 -15.23
N ALA A 313 -20.15 -10.69 -15.23
CA ALA A 313 -19.32 -9.59 -14.77
C ALA A 313 -20.10 -8.64 -13.85
N PHE A 314 -19.40 -8.09 -12.86
CA PHE A 314 -19.91 -7.05 -11.97
C PHE A 314 -19.07 -5.78 -12.14
N TYR A 315 -19.71 -4.61 -12.14
CA TYR A 315 -18.98 -3.35 -12.05
C TYR A 315 -18.33 -3.21 -10.68
N SER A 316 -17.05 -2.82 -10.67
CA SER A 316 -16.39 -2.32 -9.49
C SER A 316 -17.05 -1.01 -9.06
N GLN A 317 -17.22 -0.79 -7.76
CA GLN A 317 -17.89 0.39 -7.19
C GLN A 317 -16.92 1.46 -6.71
N ALA A 318 -15.69 1.08 -6.37
CA ALA A 318 -14.70 2.00 -5.82
C ALA A 318 -13.76 2.56 -6.91
N ASP A 319 -13.33 3.81 -6.72
CA ASP A 319 -12.24 4.39 -7.49
C ASP A 319 -10.88 3.99 -6.88
N TYR A 320 -9.93 3.67 -7.75
CA TYR A 320 -8.56 3.27 -7.42
C TYR A 320 -7.54 4.35 -7.75
N GLY A 321 -7.91 5.33 -8.60
CA GLY A 321 -7.08 6.52 -8.87
C GLY A 321 -5.81 6.17 -9.63
N VAL A 322 -5.91 5.23 -10.57
CA VAL A 322 -4.80 4.72 -11.36
C VAL A 322 -4.97 5.15 -12.81
N ASN A 323 -3.88 5.16 -13.59
CA ASN A 323 -3.98 5.35 -15.02
C ASN A 323 -4.08 3.98 -15.73
N PRO A 324 -5.23 3.60 -16.32
CA PRO A 324 -5.40 2.30 -16.97
C PRO A 324 -4.42 2.03 -18.12
N SER A 325 -3.77 3.07 -18.68
CA SER A 325 -2.72 2.89 -19.69
C SER A 325 -1.38 2.43 -19.13
N GLU A 326 -1.18 2.55 -17.82
CA GLU A 326 0.09 2.25 -17.14
C GLU A 326 0.02 0.97 -16.31
N VAL A 327 -1.19 0.54 -15.93
CA VAL A 327 -1.39 -0.60 -15.02
C VAL A 327 -2.37 -1.62 -15.57
N LEU A 328 -2.13 -2.88 -15.24
CA LEU A 328 -3.06 -3.98 -15.51
C LEU A 328 -4.21 -3.95 -14.52
N ALA A 329 -5.43 -4.26 -14.95
CA ALA A 329 -6.58 -4.35 -14.05
C ALA A 329 -6.35 -5.38 -12.92
N GLU A 330 -5.73 -6.52 -13.22
CA GLU A 330 -5.36 -7.56 -12.23
C GLU A 330 -4.41 -7.06 -11.14
N SER A 331 -3.59 -6.04 -11.42
CA SER A 331 -2.68 -5.48 -10.41
C SER A 331 -3.42 -4.75 -9.28
N LEU A 332 -4.72 -4.47 -9.46
CA LEU A 332 -5.57 -3.82 -8.46
C LEU A 332 -6.17 -4.79 -7.44
N VAL A 333 -6.06 -6.10 -7.66
CA VAL A 333 -6.58 -7.12 -6.75
C VAL A 333 -6.13 -6.92 -5.29
N PRO A 334 -4.87 -6.55 -4.98
CA PRO A 334 -4.43 -6.28 -3.61
C PRO A 334 -5.00 -4.98 -3.01
N ASN A 335 -5.57 -4.11 -3.85
CA ASN A 335 -6.06 -2.78 -3.49
C ASN A 335 -7.58 -2.70 -3.44
N LEU A 336 -8.30 -3.79 -3.77
CA LEU A 336 -9.77 -3.85 -3.78
C LEU A 336 -10.37 -3.30 -2.48
N LYS A 337 -11.40 -2.47 -2.61
CA LYS A 337 -12.02 -1.75 -1.48
C LYS A 337 -13.48 -2.17 -1.31
N GLY A 338 -13.97 -2.11 -0.07
CA GLY A 338 -15.39 -2.24 0.25
C GLY A 338 -16.06 -3.47 -0.39
N GLY A 339 -17.15 -3.23 -1.13
CA GLY A 339 -17.92 -4.28 -1.80
C GLY A 339 -17.14 -5.06 -2.87
N ASP A 340 -16.17 -4.42 -3.54
CA ASP A 340 -15.38 -5.06 -4.60
C ASP A 340 -14.50 -6.17 -4.03
N ALA A 341 -13.80 -5.88 -2.91
CA ALA A 341 -13.03 -6.88 -2.18
C ALA A 341 -13.92 -8.00 -1.64
N LEU A 342 -15.07 -7.64 -1.04
CA LEU A 342 -16.02 -8.62 -0.49
C LEU A 342 -16.52 -9.59 -1.57
N LEU A 343 -16.92 -9.07 -2.72
CA LEU A 343 -17.41 -9.86 -3.84
C LEU A 343 -16.31 -10.74 -4.43
N TYR A 344 -15.11 -10.19 -4.64
CA TYR A 344 -13.95 -10.95 -5.10
C TYR A 344 -13.67 -12.17 -4.20
N HIS A 345 -13.64 -11.96 -2.88
CA HIS A 345 -13.41 -13.02 -1.90
C HIS A 345 -14.55 -14.04 -1.83
N ALA A 346 -15.81 -13.60 -1.96
CA ALA A 346 -16.95 -14.50 -2.03
C ALA A 346 -16.84 -15.47 -3.22
N MET A 347 -16.43 -14.98 -4.40
CA MET A 347 -16.20 -15.84 -5.57
C MET A 347 -15.13 -16.90 -5.32
N LYS A 348 -14.04 -16.53 -4.63
CA LYS A 348 -12.98 -17.47 -4.25
C LYS A 348 -13.47 -18.56 -3.28
N ILE A 349 -14.41 -18.26 -2.38
CA ILE A 349 -15.02 -19.27 -1.48
C ILE A 349 -15.78 -20.34 -2.29
N TYR A 350 -16.49 -19.93 -3.35
CA TYR A 350 -17.12 -20.86 -4.29
C TYR A 350 -16.11 -21.57 -5.22
N LYS A 351 -14.80 -21.42 -4.98
CA LYS A 351 -13.70 -21.96 -5.80
C LYS A 351 -13.72 -21.47 -7.25
N LEU A 352 -14.30 -20.29 -7.47
CA LEU A 352 -14.27 -19.64 -8.77
C LEU A 352 -12.98 -18.85 -8.95
N ALA A 353 -12.64 -18.55 -10.19
CA ALA A 353 -11.49 -17.73 -10.57
C ALA A 353 -11.98 -16.35 -11.05
N PRO A 354 -12.23 -15.39 -10.13
CA PRO A 354 -12.52 -14.02 -10.53
C PRO A 354 -11.29 -13.35 -11.14
N GLU A 355 -11.52 -12.59 -12.20
CA GLU A 355 -10.53 -11.81 -12.94
C GLU A 355 -10.99 -10.33 -13.06
N LEU A 356 -10.06 -9.37 -12.98
CA LEU A 356 -10.32 -7.94 -13.18
C LEU A 356 -9.97 -7.53 -14.62
N HIS A 357 -10.86 -6.77 -15.24
CA HIS A 357 -10.71 -6.28 -16.60
C HIS A 357 -11.05 -4.79 -16.71
N TRP A 358 -10.34 -4.10 -17.60
CA TRP A 358 -10.73 -2.76 -18.04
C TRP A 358 -11.92 -2.83 -18.99
N TYR A 359 -12.86 -1.88 -18.85
CA TYR A 359 -14.07 -1.82 -19.67
C TYR A 359 -14.41 -0.36 -20.05
N ALA A 360 -14.71 -0.12 -21.33
CA ALA A 360 -15.20 1.17 -21.81
C ALA A 360 -16.06 1.01 -23.06
N GLY A 361 -17.22 1.68 -23.13
CA GLY A 361 -18.04 1.75 -24.35
C GLY A 361 -18.46 0.41 -24.96
N GLY A 362 -18.67 -0.63 -24.14
CA GLY A 362 -19.02 -1.98 -24.61
C GLY A 362 -17.81 -2.86 -24.97
N TYR A 363 -16.59 -2.34 -24.86
CA TYR A 363 -15.34 -3.06 -25.08
C TYR A 363 -14.69 -3.47 -23.76
N ILE A 364 -14.05 -4.63 -23.78
CA ILE A 364 -13.30 -5.19 -22.65
C ILE A 364 -11.88 -5.53 -23.08
N TRP A 365 -10.90 -5.15 -22.27
CA TRP A 365 -9.50 -5.50 -22.51
C TRP A 365 -9.16 -6.87 -21.90
N PRO A 366 -8.30 -7.68 -22.54
CA PRO A 366 -7.72 -8.86 -21.91
C PRO A 366 -7.00 -8.51 -20.60
N LYS A 367 -7.03 -9.44 -19.64
CA LYS A 367 -6.45 -9.23 -18.29
C LYS A 367 -4.97 -8.86 -18.29
N ASP A 368 -4.24 -9.27 -19.32
CA ASP A 368 -2.80 -9.08 -19.47
C ASP A 368 -2.43 -7.79 -20.23
N LEU A 369 -3.40 -6.93 -20.54
CA LEU A 369 -3.18 -5.68 -21.28
C LEU A 369 -3.66 -4.43 -20.53
N PRO A 370 -2.87 -3.34 -20.53
CA PRO A 370 -3.35 -2.02 -20.14
C PRO A 370 -4.19 -1.40 -21.28
N VAL A 371 -4.87 -0.29 -20.98
CA VAL A 371 -5.66 0.47 -21.97
C VAL A 371 -4.75 1.40 -22.77
N ALA A 372 -4.36 0.98 -23.97
CA ALA A 372 -3.52 1.79 -24.86
C ALA A 372 -4.34 2.51 -25.93
N VAL A 373 -4.72 3.77 -25.72
CA VAL A 373 -5.32 4.59 -26.80
C VAL A 373 -4.19 5.35 -27.49
N SER A 374 -3.79 4.89 -28.68
CA SER A 374 -2.76 5.56 -29.48
C SER A 374 -3.19 6.99 -29.84
N GLY A 375 -2.31 7.95 -29.57
CA GLY A 375 -2.40 9.30 -30.13
C GLY A 375 -1.84 9.31 -31.55
N GLU A 376 -2.31 10.24 -32.39
CA GLU A 376 -1.75 10.48 -33.72
C GLU A 376 -0.23 10.69 -33.61
N ILE A 377 0.54 9.68 -34.02
CA ILE A 377 1.96 9.84 -34.28
C ILE A 377 2.02 10.68 -35.55
N ALA A 378 2.55 11.90 -35.43
CA ALA A 378 2.88 12.74 -36.57
C ALA A 378 3.59 11.90 -37.63
N GLU A 379 3.08 11.92 -38.86
CA GLU A 379 3.62 11.19 -40.00
C GLU A 379 5.15 11.32 -40.08
N ASP A 380 5.81 10.18 -40.20
CA ASP A 380 7.24 10.05 -40.44
C ASP A 380 7.60 10.74 -41.77
N PRO A 381 8.54 11.72 -41.83
CA PRO A 381 8.72 12.60 -42.99
C PRO A 381 9.57 11.98 -44.12
N LEU A 382 9.28 10.75 -44.55
CA LEU A 382 10.12 10.03 -45.52
C LEU A 382 9.38 9.37 -46.70
N THR A 383 8.20 9.85 -47.08
CA THR A 383 7.58 9.50 -48.38
C THR A 383 7.48 10.72 -49.30
N PRO A 384 8.07 10.70 -50.51
CA PRO A 384 8.02 11.83 -51.43
C PRO A 384 6.62 11.98 -52.04
N GLN A 385 6.02 13.15 -51.82
CA GLN A 385 4.72 13.57 -52.34
C GLN A 385 4.70 13.62 -53.87
N ALA A 386 3.67 13.02 -54.47
CA ALA A 386 3.19 13.37 -55.81
C ALA A 386 2.36 14.68 -55.72
N PRO A 387 2.30 15.51 -56.78
CA PRO A 387 1.78 16.87 -56.69
C PRO A 387 0.24 16.90 -56.53
N PRO A 388 -0.31 17.89 -55.81
CA PRO A 388 -1.74 17.95 -55.51
C PRO A 388 -2.52 18.43 -56.74
N VAL A 389 -3.42 17.58 -57.25
CA VAL A 389 -4.50 17.99 -58.14
C VAL A 389 -5.60 18.61 -57.27
N ARG A 390 -5.82 19.90 -57.50
CA ARG A 390 -6.80 20.75 -56.83
C ARG A 390 -8.22 20.30 -57.19
N GLY A 391 -9.03 19.87 -56.22
CA GLY A 391 -10.46 19.64 -56.49
C GLY A 391 -11.25 19.04 -55.33
N ALA A 392 -12.39 19.69 -55.07
CA ALA A 392 -13.57 19.22 -54.33
C ALA A 392 -13.57 19.34 -52.79
N PHE A 393 -14.44 20.24 -52.35
CA PHE A 393 -15.04 20.41 -51.03
C PHE A 393 -15.31 19.08 -50.31
N GLN A 394 -14.68 18.90 -49.14
CA GLN A 394 -15.07 17.89 -48.17
C GLN A 394 -16.06 18.54 -47.22
N TYR A 395 -17.28 18.01 -47.19
CA TYR A 395 -18.30 18.39 -46.21
C TYR A 395 -17.85 17.84 -44.85
N ASP A 396 -17.75 18.72 -43.85
CA ASP A 396 -17.61 18.33 -42.43
C ASP A 396 -18.80 17.45 -42.05
N ASN A 397 -18.52 16.18 -41.78
CA ASN A 397 -19.48 15.24 -41.23
C ASN A 397 -19.23 15.13 -39.71
N PRO A 398 -20.17 15.55 -38.85
CA PRO A 398 -19.96 15.60 -37.41
C PRO A 398 -19.88 14.24 -36.70
N ASP A 399 -20.01 13.12 -37.42
CA ASP A 399 -20.02 11.76 -36.87
C ASP A 399 -18.62 11.07 -36.86
N GLU A 400 -17.56 11.67 -37.42
CA GLU A 400 -16.22 11.06 -37.46
C GLU A 400 -15.51 10.81 -36.09
N PRO A 401 -15.70 11.58 -34.99
CA PRO A 401 -14.86 11.41 -33.80
C PRO A 401 -15.15 10.12 -33.02
N ALA A 402 -16.37 9.58 -33.12
CA ALA A 402 -16.78 8.37 -32.41
C ALA A 402 -16.26 7.09 -33.09
N ASP A 403 -16.25 7.08 -34.43
CA ASP A 403 -15.75 5.95 -35.22
C ASP A 403 -14.22 5.82 -35.17
N ASP A 404 -13.51 6.95 -35.07
CA ASP A 404 -12.05 6.96 -34.87
C ASP A 404 -11.69 6.42 -33.47
N LEU A 405 -12.39 6.84 -32.41
CA LEU A 405 -12.15 6.32 -31.06
C LEU A 405 -12.44 4.82 -30.95
N ARG A 406 -13.54 4.34 -31.56
CA ARG A 406 -13.87 2.91 -31.60
C ARG A 406 -12.76 2.10 -32.28
N THR A 407 -12.27 2.58 -33.43
CA THR A 407 -11.19 1.92 -34.17
C THR A 407 -9.91 1.86 -33.35
N ARG A 408 -9.56 2.94 -32.63
CA ARG A 408 -8.39 2.98 -31.73
C ARG A 408 -8.52 2.01 -30.56
N VAL A 409 -9.72 1.90 -29.97
CA VAL A 409 -10.01 0.95 -28.89
C VAL A 409 -9.86 -0.50 -29.37
N GLU A 410 -10.35 -0.84 -30.56
CA GLU A 410 -10.17 -2.18 -31.14
C GLU A 410 -8.69 -2.47 -31.45
N GLN A 411 -7.96 -1.50 -32.00
CA GLN A 411 -6.52 -1.63 -32.26
C GLN A 411 -5.69 -1.83 -30.99
N SER A 412 -6.18 -1.34 -29.85
CA SER A 412 -5.54 -1.56 -28.55
C SER A 412 -5.70 -2.97 -27.99
N GLY A 413 -6.41 -3.85 -28.71
CA GLY A 413 -6.66 -5.24 -28.32
C GLY A 413 -7.94 -5.44 -27.52
N ALA A 414 -8.80 -4.42 -27.41
CA ALA A 414 -10.10 -4.55 -26.78
C ALA A 414 -11.07 -5.32 -27.69
N VAL A 415 -11.91 -6.16 -27.09
CA VAL A 415 -12.92 -6.94 -27.80
C VAL A 415 -14.32 -6.54 -27.37
N LEU A 416 -15.31 -6.71 -28.24
CA LEU A 416 -16.71 -6.46 -27.89
C LEU A 416 -17.16 -7.43 -26.80
N LEU A 417 -17.92 -6.94 -25.82
CA LEU A 417 -18.45 -7.76 -24.73
C LEU A 417 -19.27 -8.96 -25.25
N SER A 418 -19.99 -8.79 -26.36
CA SER A 418 -20.75 -9.85 -27.02
C SER A 418 -19.87 -10.94 -27.64
N GLU A 419 -18.67 -10.59 -28.10
CA GLU A 419 -17.70 -11.55 -28.63
C GLU A 419 -17.01 -12.31 -27.49
N ALA A 420 -16.81 -11.66 -26.35
CA ALA A 420 -16.26 -12.27 -25.15
C ALA A 420 -17.24 -13.22 -24.42
N ASP A 421 -18.52 -13.23 -24.84
CA ASP A 421 -19.64 -13.96 -24.22
C ASP A 421 -19.79 -13.65 -22.71
N ILE A 422 -19.65 -12.37 -22.35
CA ILE A 422 -19.75 -11.90 -20.97
C ILE A 422 -21.09 -11.21 -20.75
N THR A 423 -21.82 -11.62 -19.72
CA THR A 423 -23.05 -10.97 -19.27
C THR A 423 -22.77 -10.08 -18.06
N ILE A 424 -22.87 -8.77 -18.22
CA ILE A 424 -22.78 -7.83 -17.07
C ILE A 424 -24.07 -7.90 -16.27
N LEU A 425 -23.94 -8.11 -14.97
CA LEU A 425 -25.04 -8.09 -14.01
C LEU A 425 -25.12 -6.69 -13.39
N SER A 426 -26.19 -5.97 -13.69
CA SER A 426 -26.47 -4.62 -13.16
C SER A 426 -27.93 -4.50 -12.73
N ASP A 427 -28.20 -3.57 -11.81
CA ASP A 427 -29.56 -3.24 -11.41
C ASP A 427 -30.30 -2.54 -12.56
N TRP A 428 -31.56 -2.93 -12.76
CA TRP A 428 -32.44 -2.40 -13.79
C TRP A 428 -32.94 -0.98 -13.50
N GLN A 429 -32.96 -0.59 -12.21
CA GLN A 429 -33.46 0.71 -11.77
C GLN A 429 -32.39 1.83 -11.81
N GLY A 430 -31.14 1.46 -12.09
CA GLY A 430 -30.04 2.39 -12.24
C GLY A 430 -28.70 1.68 -12.07
N VAL A 431 -27.68 2.18 -12.73
CA VAL A 431 -26.31 1.74 -12.43
C VAL A 431 -25.93 2.40 -11.10
N GLY A 432 -25.61 1.60 -10.08
CA GLY A 432 -25.10 2.11 -8.81
C GLY A 432 -23.78 2.90 -8.99
N ALA A 433 -23.10 3.25 -7.90
CA ALA A 433 -21.75 3.81 -8.03
C ALA A 433 -20.85 2.83 -8.81
N VAL A 434 -20.25 3.30 -9.90
CA VAL A 434 -19.30 2.54 -10.74
C VAL A 434 -17.97 3.27 -10.71
N SER A 435 -16.90 2.50 -10.58
CA SER A 435 -15.52 2.97 -10.66
C SER A 435 -15.29 3.77 -11.95
N LYS A 436 -14.71 4.95 -11.86
CA LYS A 436 -14.35 5.76 -13.04
C LYS A 436 -12.87 6.10 -13.03
N GLU A 437 -12.08 5.30 -13.73
CA GLU A 437 -10.69 5.63 -14.05
C GLU A 437 -10.61 6.42 -15.36
N ARG A 438 -9.49 7.12 -15.59
CA ARG A 438 -9.35 8.04 -16.73
C ARG A 438 -8.05 7.77 -17.47
N VAL A 439 -8.15 7.49 -18.77
CA VAL A 439 -7.00 7.39 -19.66
C VAL A 439 -6.88 8.68 -20.46
N PRO A 440 -5.80 9.47 -20.28
CA PRO A 440 -5.56 10.64 -21.11
C PRO A 440 -5.18 10.21 -22.53
N PHE A 441 -5.77 10.84 -23.54
CA PHE A 441 -5.40 10.65 -24.95
C PHE A 441 -5.47 11.96 -25.71
N ILE A 442 -4.83 12.03 -26.88
CA ILE A 442 -4.83 13.22 -27.73
C ILE A 442 -5.79 12.98 -28.90
N SER A 443 -6.74 13.90 -29.05
CA SER A 443 -7.70 13.94 -30.16
C SER A 443 -7.69 15.35 -30.74
N GLN A 444 -7.44 15.48 -32.04
CA GLN A 444 -7.44 16.77 -32.75
C GLN A 444 -6.55 17.85 -32.09
N GLY A 445 -5.44 17.45 -31.47
CA GLY A 445 -4.52 18.35 -30.76
C GLY A 445 -4.97 18.79 -29.35
N GLU A 446 -6.12 18.34 -28.87
CA GLU A 446 -6.60 18.52 -27.50
C GLU A 446 -6.36 17.28 -26.63
N LEU A 447 -6.13 17.49 -25.34
CA LEU A 447 -6.02 16.41 -24.35
C LEU A 447 -7.41 16.06 -23.85
N GLU A 448 -7.90 14.89 -24.24
CA GLU A 448 -9.16 14.31 -23.82
C GLU A 448 -8.92 13.15 -22.84
N LYS A 449 -9.96 12.73 -22.10
CA LYS A 449 -9.88 11.60 -21.17
C LYS A 449 -10.97 10.59 -21.47
N LEU A 450 -10.58 9.35 -21.73
CA LEU A 450 -11.48 8.22 -21.87
C LEU A 450 -11.81 7.70 -20.46
N VAL A 451 -13.10 7.65 -20.12
CA VAL A 451 -13.56 7.02 -18.87
C VAL A 451 -13.54 5.50 -19.03
N VAL A 452 -12.83 4.83 -18.13
CA VAL A 452 -12.68 3.37 -18.09
C VAL A 452 -13.19 2.87 -16.74
N ASN A 453 -14.03 1.86 -16.77
CA ASN A 453 -14.54 1.17 -15.60
C ASN A 453 -13.77 -0.14 -15.37
N ILE A 454 -13.87 -0.71 -14.17
CA ILE A 454 -13.33 -2.02 -13.84
C ILE A 454 -14.48 -3.02 -13.76
N LEU A 455 -14.31 -4.18 -14.41
CA LEU A 455 -15.21 -5.32 -14.31
C LEU A 455 -14.54 -6.47 -13.55
N LEU A 456 -15.25 -7.02 -12.57
CA LEU A 456 -14.96 -8.31 -11.96
C LEU A 456 -15.65 -9.40 -12.77
N VAL A 457 -14.90 -10.11 -13.60
CA VAL A 457 -15.38 -11.18 -14.49
C VAL A 457 -15.15 -12.53 -13.83
N VAL A 458 -16.14 -13.42 -13.92
CA VAL A 458 -16.01 -14.80 -13.41
C VAL A 458 -16.76 -15.77 -14.31
N PHE A 459 -16.14 -16.92 -14.61
CA PHE A 459 -16.83 -18.03 -15.24
C PHE A 459 -17.48 -18.91 -14.16
N VAL A 460 -18.78 -19.16 -14.30
CA VAL A 460 -19.53 -20.06 -13.42
C VAL A 460 -19.68 -21.41 -14.12
N PRO A 461 -19.02 -22.48 -13.65
CA PRO A 461 -18.97 -23.76 -14.33
C PRO A 461 -20.30 -24.52 -14.36
#